data_AF-A0A098EIY3-F1
#
_entry.id   AF-A0A098EIY3-F1
#
_cell.length_a   1.000
_cell.length_b   1.000
_cell.length_c   1.000
_cell.angle_alpha   90.00
_cell.angle_beta   90.00
_cell.angle_gamma   90.00
#
_symmetry.space_group_name_H-M   'P 1'
#
loop_
_entity.id
_entity.type
_entity.pdbx_description
1 polymer ?
#
loop_
_entity_poly.entity_id
_entity_poly.type
_entity_poly.pdbx_seq_one_letter_code
_entity_poly.pdbx_strand_id
1 'polypeptide(L)'
;MNAGIIGIGRCLPEDKLTNFDLEKRMDTSDEWIRTMTGIEERRIARDEQDTSDMALEAAKKAIKDADIDPAEIGLILVATVTPDQPFPSMACVIQQEIGAVHAAAMDVSAACAGFMYGVVTAKQFIDSDVYKYVLVVGVEKLSKITNWEDRNTAVLFGDGAGAAVIGKVSEGRGILSFELGADGSGGSNLYQEGKHLVMNGREVFKFAVRQMGESAINVIEKAGLTKEEVNFLIPHQANIRIMEASRARLELPVEKMSKTIHKYGNTSAASIPISLVEDVEEGRIKEDDVVVMVGFGGGLTWGAIAMRWGK
;
A
#
# COMPACT_ATOMS: atom_id res chain seq x y z
N MET A 1 -3.01 0.22 -25.89
CA MET A 1 -2.97 -0.69 -24.72
C MET A 1 -2.25 0.04 -23.62
N ASN A 2 -2.87 0.14 -22.44
CA ASN A 2 -2.32 0.86 -21.30
C ASN A 2 -1.64 -0.13 -20.34
N ALA A 3 -0.72 0.35 -19.50
CA ALA A 3 -0.29 -0.40 -18.33
C ALA A 3 -1.45 -0.58 -17.31
N GLY A 4 -1.61 -1.78 -16.80
CA GLY A 4 -2.57 -2.15 -15.75
C GLY A 4 -2.03 -3.29 -14.88
N ILE A 5 -2.80 -3.66 -13.85
CA ILE A 5 -2.46 -4.78 -12.98
C ILE A 5 -2.99 -6.06 -13.64
N ILE A 6 -2.10 -7.03 -13.89
CA ILE A 6 -2.45 -8.32 -14.50
C ILE A 6 -2.35 -9.49 -13.53
N GLY A 7 -1.76 -9.27 -12.36
CA GLY A 7 -1.72 -10.25 -11.28
C GLY A 7 -1.53 -9.59 -9.92
N ILE A 8 -2.11 -10.18 -8.89
CA ILE A 8 -2.10 -9.66 -7.52
C ILE A 8 -1.78 -10.75 -6.49
N GLY A 9 -1.16 -10.36 -5.38
CA GLY A 9 -0.80 -11.29 -4.32
C GLY A 9 -0.57 -10.59 -2.99
N ARG A 10 -0.75 -11.33 -1.89
CA ARG A 10 -0.50 -10.83 -0.53
C ARG A 10 0.08 -11.87 0.41
N CYS A 11 0.83 -11.39 1.39
CA CYS A 11 1.29 -12.17 2.53
C CYS A 11 0.99 -11.41 3.82
N LEU A 12 0.40 -12.11 4.78
CA LEU A 12 0.06 -11.60 6.10
C LEU A 12 0.68 -12.55 7.12
N PRO A 13 1.38 -12.04 8.14
CA PRO A 13 1.83 -12.87 9.25
C PRO A 13 0.68 -13.60 9.94
N GLU A 14 1.02 -14.75 10.55
CA GLU A 14 0.06 -15.58 11.29
C GLU A 14 -0.36 -14.94 12.60
N ASP A 15 0.58 -14.32 13.32
CA ASP A 15 0.35 -13.87 14.67
C ASP A 15 -0.51 -12.60 14.67
N LYS A 16 -1.55 -12.64 15.51
CA LYS A 16 -2.51 -11.55 15.70
C LYS A 16 -2.25 -10.87 17.03
N LEU A 17 -2.15 -9.55 17.01
CA LEU A 17 -2.08 -8.70 18.20
C LEU A 17 -3.41 -7.96 18.34
N THR A 18 -4.21 -8.31 19.34
CA THR A 18 -5.51 -7.66 19.56
C THR A 18 -5.35 -6.38 20.38
N ASN A 19 -6.36 -5.50 20.36
CA ASN A 19 -6.39 -4.37 21.29
C ASN A 19 -6.34 -4.81 22.75
N PHE A 20 -7.03 -5.90 23.11
CA PHE A 20 -7.00 -6.47 24.46
C PHE A 20 -5.62 -6.96 24.90
N ASP A 21 -4.74 -7.32 23.96
CA ASP A 21 -3.35 -7.65 24.28
C ASP A 21 -2.50 -6.41 24.54
N LEU A 22 -2.83 -5.28 23.91
CA LEU A 22 -2.19 -3.99 24.17
C LEU A 22 -2.63 -3.40 25.52
N GLU A 23 -3.89 -3.57 25.92
CA GLU A 23 -4.37 -3.18 27.26
C GLU A 23 -3.54 -3.79 28.40
N LYS A 24 -3.02 -5.00 28.20
CA LYS A 24 -2.18 -5.69 29.19
C LYS A 24 -0.76 -5.12 29.28
N ARG A 25 -0.35 -4.28 28.32
CA ARG A 25 1.02 -3.78 28.15
C ARG A 25 1.15 -2.27 28.36
N MET A 26 0.08 -1.51 28.11
CA MET A 26 0.10 -0.04 28.18
C MET A 26 -1.25 0.52 28.63
N ASP A 27 -1.25 1.77 29.10
CA ASP A 27 -2.46 2.51 29.47
C ASP A 27 -3.29 2.91 28.23
N THR A 28 -4.10 1.96 27.77
CA THR A 28 -5.01 2.07 26.63
C THR A 28 -6.28 1.22 26.83
N SER A 29 -7.24 1.32 25.91
CA SER A 29 -8.42 0.45 25.86
C SER A 29 -8.84 0.15 24.43
N ASP A 30 -9.46 -1.00 24.20
CA ASP A 30 -10.05 -1.39 22.92
C ASP A 30 -11.06 -0.35 22.43
N GLU A 31 -11.93 0.15 23.31
CA GLU A 31 -12.88 1.19 22.98
C GLU A 31 -12.18 2.46 22.46
N TRP A 32 -11.10 2.88 23.13
CA TRP A 32 -10.34 4.05 22.73
C TRP A 32 -9.65 3.82 21.38
N ILE A 33 -8.98 2.68 21.18
CA ILE A 33 -8.29 2.36 19.93
C ILE A 33 -9.29 2.32 18.78
N ARG A 34 -10.38 1.55 18.89
CA ARG A 34 -11.41 1.45 17.85
C ARG A 34 -12.02 2.80 17.51
N THR A 35 -12.34 3.61 18.51
CA THR A 35 -12.94 4.95 18.29
C THR A 35 -11.96 5.89 17.59
N MET A 36 -10.68 5.85 17.97
CA MET A 36 -9.69 6.80 17.47
C MET A 36 -9.10 6.40 16.11
N THR A 37 -9.06 5.11 15.80
CA THR A 37 -8.32 4.57 14.64
C THR A 37 -9.15 3.64 13.76
N GLY A 38 -10.15 2.95 14.32
CA GLY A 38 -10.90 1.89 13.65
C GLY A 38 -10.19 0.53 13.65
N ILE A 39 -9.09 0.38 14.39
CA ILE A 39 -8.28 -0.85 14.47
C ILE A 39 -8.81 -1.74 15.59
N GLU A 40 -8.97 -3.04 15.33
CA GLU A 40 -9.39 -4.06 16.31
C GLU A 40 -8.25 -5.05 16.59
N GLU A 41 -7.55 -5.43 15.52
CA GLU A 41 -6.35 -6.26 15.56
C GLU A 41 -5.34 -5.82 14.48
N ARG A 42 -4.11 -6.34 14.60
CA ARG A 42 -3.06 -6.21 13.59
C ARG A 42 -2.24 -7.50 13.49
N ARG A 43 -1.59 -7.71 12.36
CA ARG A 43 -0.66 -8.84 12.16
C ARG A 43 0.75 -8.42 12.53
N ILE A 44 1.48 -9.31 13.19
CA ILE A 44 2.86 -9.09 13.61
C ILE A 44 3.70 -10.27 13.11
N ALA A 45 4.76 -9.97 12.37
CA ALA A 45 5.71 -10.98 11.93
C ALA A 45 6.57 -11.44 13.11
N ARG A 46 6.83 -12.76 13.18
CA ARG A 46 7.75 -13.33 14.18
C ARG A 46 9.18 -12.89 13.93
N ASP A 47 10.07 -13.09 14.90
CA ASP A 47 11.46 -12.68 14.79
C ASP A 47 12.17 -13.38 13.62
N GLU A 48 11.79 -14.62 13.31
CA GLU A 48 12.36 -15.41 12.21
C GLU A 48 11.80 -15.05 10.82
N GLN A 49 10.72 -14.25 10.74
CA GLN A 49 10.13 -13.80 9.48
C GLN A 49 10.44 -12.32 9.28
N ASP A 50 11.36 -11.97 8.39
CA ASP A 50 11.68 -10.57 8.10
C ASP A 50 10.83 -10.00 6.94
N THR A 51 11.07 -8.73 6.61
CA THR A 51 10.40 -8.01 5.53
C THR A 51 10.53 -8.77 4.19
N SER A 52 11.68 -9.38 3.92
CA SER A 52 11.92 -10.21 2.74
C SER A 52 10.98 -11.38 2.56
N ASP A 53 10.69 -12.10 3.63
CA ASP A 53 9.92 -13.34 3.56
C ASP A 53 8.48 -13.03 3.16
N MET A 54 7.92 -11.96 3.74
CA MET A 54 6.58 -11.50 3.38
C MET A 54 6.55 -11.00 1.92
N ALA A 55 7.56 -10.25 1.50
CA ALA A 55 7.67 -9.70 0.15
C ALA A 55 7.71 -10.82 -0.91
N LEU A 56 8.54 -11.82 -0.67
CA LEU A 56 8.72 -12.98 -1.55
C LEU A 56 7.42 -13.77 -1.71
N GLU A 57 6.70 -14.02 -0.62
CA GLU A 57 5.44 -14.76 -0.66
C GLU A 57 4.32 -13.99 -1.36
N ALA A 58 4.26 -12.66 -1.19
CA ALA A 58 3.33 -11.82 -1.96
C ALA A 58 3.68 -11.83 -3.46
N ALA A 59 4.97 -11.70 -3.80
CA ALA A 59 5.46 -11.72 -5.17
C ALA A 59 5.13 -13.03 -5.90
N LYS A 60 5.43 -14.18 -5.29
CA LYS A 60 5.10 -15.51 -5.86
C LYS A 60 3.62 -15.64 -6.18
N LYS A 61 2.73 -15.15 -5.29
CA LYS A 61 1.28 -15.18 -5.51
C LYS A 61 0.87 -14.26 -6.66
N ALA A 62 1.41 -13.05 -6.75
CA ALA A 62 1.10 -12.11 -7.83
C ALA A 62 1.55 -12.64 -9.19
N ILE A 63 2.72 -13.28 -9.27
CA ILE A 63 3.23 -13.90 -10.49
C ILE A 63 2.35 -15.09 -10.90
N LYS A 64 1.95 -15.93 -9.94
CA LYS A 64 1.03 -17.04 -10.19
C LYS A 64 -0.33 -16.56 -10.67
N ASP A 65 -0.87 -15.49 -10.09
CA ASP A 65 -2.14 -14.89 -10.51
C ASP A 65 -2.06 -14.22 -11.89
N ALA A 66 -0.89 -13.68 -12.25
CA ALA A 66 -0.61 -13.18 -13.59
C ALA A 66 -0.46 -14.29 -14.64
N ASP A 67 -0.17 -15.53 -14.21
CA ASP A 67 0.12 -16.70 -15.07
C ASP A 67 1.28 -16.42 -16.06
N ILE A 68 2.39 -15.91 -15.55
CA ILE A 68 3.60 -15.59 -16.34
C ILE A 68 4.84 -16.33 -15.84
N ASP A 69 5.83 -16.49 -16.71
CA ASP A 69 7.16 -16.96 -16.33
C ASP A 69 7.93 -15.82 -15.62
N PRO A 70 8.46 -16.02 -14.39
CA PRO A 70 9.30 -15.03 -13.71
C PRO A 70 10.46 -14.48 -14.56
N ALA A 71 11.00 -15.27 -15.50
CA ALA A 71 12.07 -14.82 -16.39
C ALA A 71 11.64 -13.70 -17.36
N GLU A 72 10.34 -13.50 -17.59
CA GLU A 72 9.80 -12.40 -18.42
C GLU A 72 9.68 -11.06 -17.67
N ILE A 73 9.93 -11.05 -16.36
CA ILE A 73 9.94 -9.83 -15.55
C ILE A 73 11.22 -9.03 -15.88
N GLY A 74 11.05 -7.81 -16.38
CA GLY A 74 12.16 -6.93 -16.74
C GLY A 74 12.60 -5.98 -15.61
N LEU A 75 11.73 -5.75 -14.63
CA LEU A 75 12.01 -4.87 -13.49
C LEU A 75 11.27 -5.33 -12.23
N ILE A 76 11.95 -5.26 -11.10
CA ILE A 76 11.39 -5.47 -9.76
C ILE A 76 11.54 -4.18 -8.95
N LEU A 77 10.42 -3.69 -8.43
CA LEU A 77 10.32 -2.52 -7.56
C LEU A 77 9.79 -2.94 -6.20
N VAL A 78 10.58 -2.74 -5.14
CA VAL A 78 10.12 -3.03 -3.77
C VAL A 78 9.98 -1.73 -2.98
N ALA A 79 8.74 -1.34 -2.71
CA ALA A 79 8.40 -0.23 -1.85
C ALA A 79 8.41 -0.63 -0.37
N THR A 80 9.38 -0.13 0.38
CA THR A 80 9.53 -0.40 1.81
C THR A 80 10.32 0.71 2.52
N VAL A 81 10.04 0.95 3.80
CA VAL A 81 10.92 1.70 4.70
C VAL A 81 11.49 0.84 5.83
N THR A 82 11.20 -0.46 5.82
CA THR A 82 11.71 -1.43 6.79
C THR A 82 12.46 -2.58 6.11
N PRO A 83 13.40 -2.30 5.18
CA PRO A 83 14.14 -3.38 4.53
C PRO A 83 14.96 -4.15 5.56
N ASP A 84 15.23 -5.42 5.27
CA ASP A 84 16.12 -6.26 6.09
C ASP A 84 17.48 -5.59 6.31
N GLN A 85 18.02 -5.00 5.24
CA GLN A 85 19.31 -4.32 5.18
C GLN A 85 19.26 -3.17 4.15
N PRO A 86 20.11 -2.14 4.26
CA PRO A 86 20.17 -1.07 3.25
C PRO A 86 20.69 -1.55 1.89
N PHE A 87 21.62 -2.51 1.89
CA PHE A 87 22.10 -3.20 0.70
C PHE A 87 22.60 -4.61 1.10
N PRO A 88 22.41 -5.64 0.26
CA PRO A 88 21.70 -5.65 -1.03
C PRO A 88 20.23 -5.22 -0.90
N SER A 89 19.66 -4.67 -1.97
CA SER A 89 18.26 -4.23 -1.97
C SER A 89 17.32 -5.42 -1.82
N MET A 90 16.14 -5.16 -1.25
CA MET A 90 15.07 -6.13 -1.14
C MET A 90 14.67 -6.68 -2.50
N ALA A 91 14.64 -5.83 -3.53
CA ALA A 91 14.38 -6.22 -4.90
C ALA A 91 15.40 -7.25 -5.44
N CYS A 92 16.70 -7.12 -5.11
CA CYS A 92 17.72 -8.09 -5.54
C CYS A 92 17.55 -9.44 -4.87
N VAL A 93 17.17 -9.47 -3.58
CA VAL A 93 16.86 -10.73 -2.88
C VAL A 93 15.68 -11.43 -3.55
N ILE A 94 14.59 -10.72 -3.80
CA ILE A 94 13.41 -11.27 -4.47
C ILE A 94 13.76 -11.77 -5.88
N GLN A 95 14.55 -11.00 -6.64
CA GLN A 95 14.99 -11.34 -8.00
C GLN A 95 15.63 -12.72 -8.07
N GLN A 96 16.56 -13.01 -7.14
CA GLN A 96 17.21 -14.31 -7.04
C GLN A 96 16.21 -15.41 -6.69
N GLU A 97 15.39 -15.18 -5.65
CA GLU A 97 14.48 -16.18 -5.10
C GLU A 97 13.33 -16.59 -6.04
N ILE A 98 12.84 -15.68 -6.88
CA ILE A 98 11.79 -15.98 -7.86
C ILE A 98 12.34 -16.43 -9.22
N GLY A 99 13.66 -16.40 -9.42
CA GLY A 99 14.29 -16.77 -10.70
C GLY A 99 14.10 -15.75 -11.82
N ALA A 100 13.92 -14.46 -11.51
CA ALA A 100 13.76 -13.39 -12.49
C ALA A 100 15.12 -12.96 -13.07
N VAL A 101 15.80 -13.87 -13.78
CA VAL A 101 17.21 -13.74 -14.21
C VAL A 101 17.52 -12.57 -15.14
N HIS A 102 16.50 -11.89 -15.68
CA HIS A 102 16.62 -10.74 -16.58
C HIS A 102 16.18 -9.41 -15.96
N ALA A 103 15.67 -9.42 -14.73
CA ALA A 103 15.11 -8.23 -14.12
C ALA A 103 16.20 -7.26 -13.62
N ALA A 104 16.04 -5.97 -13.95
CA ALA A 104 16.60 -4.91 -13.11
C ALA A 104 15.88 -4.91 -11.74
N ALA A 105 16.54 -4.46 -10.68
CA ALA A 105 15.99 -4.54 -9.32
C ALA A 105 16.37 -3.30 -8.49
N MET A 106 15.38 -2.65 -7.88
CA MET A 106 15.61 -1.54 -6.95
C MET A 106 14.49 -1.38 -5.92
N ASP A 107 14.84 -0.81 -4.77
CA ASP A 107 13.88 -0.45 -3.73
C ASP A 107 13.39 0.99 -3.93
N VAL A 108 12.13 1.25 -3.54
CA VAL A 108 11.46 2.55 -3.66
C VAL A 108 11.13 3.08 -2.27
N SER A 109 11.83 4.12 -1.84
CA SER A 109 11.58 4.77 -0.54
C SER A 109 10.66 5.98 -0.69
N ALA A 110 9.35 5.79 -0.50
CA ALA A 110 8.37 6.87 -0.40
C ALA A 110 7.34 6.62 0.72
N ALA A 111 7.77 5.97 1.80
CA ALA A 111 6.95 5.61 2.97
C ALA A 111 5.64 4.90 2.55
N CYS A 112 4.53 5.17 3.23
CA CYS A 112 3.26 4.49 2.95
C CYS A 112 2.69 4.77 1.55
N ALA A 113 3.16 5.82 0.85
CA ALA A 113 2.80 6.08 -0.55
C ALA A 113 3.62 5.22 -1.55
N GLY A 114 4.62 4.47 -1.05
CA GLY A 114 5.62 3.76 -1.84
C GLY A 114 5.05 2.82 -2.89
N PHE A 115 3.99 2.06 -2.58
CA PHE A 115 3.40 1.16 -3.56
C PHE A 115 2.86 1.90 -4.78
N MET A 116 2.20 3.05 -4.60
CA MET A 116 1.71 3.87 -5.72
C MET A 116 2.86 4.49 -6.51
N TYR A 117 3.92 4.95 -5.84
CA TYR A 117 5.15 5.37 -6.51
C TYR A 117 5.73 4.25 -7.38
N GLY A 118 5.76 3.02 -6.86
CA GLY A 118 6.19 1.83 -7.58
C GLY A 118 5.32 1.52 -8.80
N VAL A 119 3.99 1.51 -8.64
CA VAL A 119 3.04 1.25 -9.74
C VAL A 119 3.14 2.30 -10.85
N VAL A 120 3.22 3.59 -10.49
CA VAL A 120 3.37 4.67 -11.47
C VAL A 120 4.73 4.61 -12.18
N THR A 121 5.79 4.25 -11.45
CA THR A 121 7.12 4.04 -12.05
C THR A 121 7.08 2.87 -13.04
N ALA A 122 6.50 1.73 -12.63
CA ALA A 122 6.31 0.56 -13.48
C ALA A 122 5.51 0.89 -14.76
N LYS A 123 4.43 1.68 -14.63
CA LYS A 123 3.65 2.17 -15.78
C LYS A 123 4.53 2.83 -16.84
N GLN A 124 5.49 3.66 -16.45
CA GLN A 124 6.34 4.34 -17.43
C GLN A 124 7.14 3.36 -18.28
N PHE A 125 7.64 2.28 -17.68
CA PHE A 125 8.41 1.24 -18.39
C PHE A 125 7.54 0.34 -19.26
N ILE A 126 6.29 0.05 -18.84
CA ILE A 126 5.33 -0.72 -19.63
C ILE A 126 4.81 0.09 -20.82
N ASP A 127 4.41 1.34 -20.60
CA ASP A 127 3.86 2.21 -21.65
C ASP A 127 4.92 2.59 -22.71
N SER A 128 6.20 2.64 -22.32
CA SER A 128 7.32 2.88 -23.24
C SER A 128 7.87 1.62 -23.91
N ASP A 129 7.23 0.46 -23.70
CA ASP A 129 7.63 -0.82 -24.29
C ASP A 129 9.07 -1.27 -23.92
N VAL A 130 9.61 -0.74 -22.81
CA VAL A 130 10.94 -1.14 -22.30
C VAL A 130 10.89 -2.51 -21.64
N TYR A 131 9.83 -2.79 -20.88
CA TYR A 131 9.61 -4.09 -20.24
C TYR A 131 8.22 -4.63 -20.55
N LYS A 132 8.11 -5.96 -20.64
CA LYS A 132 6.83 -6.66 -20.82
C LYS A 132 6.05 -6.73 -19.51
N TYR A 133 6.74 -7.06 -18.43
CA TYR A 133 6.19 -7.15 -17.09
C TYR A 133 7.11 -6.49 -16.07
N VAL A 134 6.50 -5.82 -15.09
CA VAL A 134 7.18 -5.25 -13.93
C VAL A 134 6.51 -5.77 -12.66
N LEU A 135 7.29 -6.32 -11.73
CA LEU A 135 6.81 -6.70 -10.42
C LEU A 135 6.93 -5.50 -9.47
N VAL A 136 5.83 -5.13 -8.82
CA VAL A 136 5.80 -4.10 -7.78
C VAL A 136 5.35 -4.73 -6.47
N VAL A 137 6.16 -4.59 -5.42
CA VAL A 137 5.85 -5.13 -4.08
C VAL A 137 5.80 -3.96 -3.10
N GLY A 138 4.73 -3.85 -2.32
CA GLY A 138 4.64 -3.01 -1.13
C GLY A 138 4.72 -3.89 0.11
N VAL A 139 5.73 -3.68 0.96
CA VAL A 139 5.99 -4.57 2.09
C VAL A 139 6.58 -3.83 3.27
N GLU A 140 6.11 -4.16 4.48
CA GLU A 140 6.62 -3.56 5.70
C GLU A 140 6.54 -4.52 6.89
N LYS A 141 7.60 -4.51 7.70
CA LYS A 141 7.62 -5.04 9.06
C LYS A 141 7.75 -3.88 10.05
N LEU A 142 6.70 -3.06 10.13
CA LEU A 142 6.68 -1.85 10.98
C LEU A 142 6.80 -2.17 12.48
N SER A 143 6.49 -3.40 12.89
CA SER A 143 6.75 -3.88 14.25
C SER A 143 8.21 -3.73 14.67
N LYS A 144 9.17 -3.82 13.73
CA LYS A 144 10.62 -3.61 13.98
C LYS A 144 10.96 -2.18 14.37
N ILE A 145 10.19 -1.19 13.91
CA ILE A 145 10.44 0.23 14.15
C ILE A 145 9.39 0.89 15.04
N THR A 146 8.46 0.11 15.60
CA THR A 146 7.44 0.61 16.51
C THR A 146 8.03 0.79 17.91
N ASN A 147 7.81 1.94 18.54
CA ASN A 147 8.09 2.09 19.97
C ASN A 147 6.93 1.53 20.78
N TRP A 148 7.12 0.34 21.36
CA TRP A 148 6.10 -0.36 22.15
C TRP A 148 5.79 0.29 23.50
N GLU A 149 6.60 1.27 23.93
CA GLU A 149 6.35 2.09 25.12
C GLU A 149 5.53 3.36 24.79
N ASP A 150 5.41 3.75 23.52
CA ASP A 150 4.59 4.89 23.09
C ASP A 150 3.21 4.41 22.61
N ARG A 151 2.20 4.56 23.47
CA ARG A 151 0.82 4.19 23.15
C ARG A 151 0.26 4.90 21.91
N ASN A 152 0.79 6.07 21.52
CA ASN A 152 0.26 6.82 20.38
C ASN A 152 0.62 6.19 19.04
N THR A 153 1.71 5.43 18.98
CA THR A 153 2.18 4.72 17.78
C THR A 153 2.02 3.21 17.88
N ALA A 154 2.21 2.62 19.07
CA ALA A 154 2.19 1.17 19.28
C ALA A 154 0.87 0.49 18.89
N VAL A 155 -0.24 1.24 18.96
CA VAL A 155 -1.57 0.75 18.59
C VAL A 155 -1.86 0.84 17.08
N LEU A 156 -1.00 1.47 16.28
CA LEU A 156 -1.31 1.81 14.90
C LEU A 156 -0.83 0.77 13.90
N PHE A 157 0.39 0.28 14.09
CA PHE A 157 1.13 -0.38 13.02
C PHE A 157 1.03 -1.89 13.06
N GLY A 158 0.99 -2.49 11.88
CA GLY A 158 1.11 -3.93 11.66
C GLY A 158 2.06 -4.23 10.52
N ASP A 159 2.22 -5.51 10.26
CA ASP A 159 3.16 -6.05 9.27
C ASP A 159 2.41 -6.74 8.12
N GLY A 160 3.01 -6.74 6.93
CA GLY A 160 2.48 -7.48 5.79
C GLY A 160 3.10 -7.08 4.47
N ALA A 161 2.70 -7.79 3.42
CA ALA A 161 3.10 -7.54 2.05
C ALA A 161 1.91 -7.66 1.08
N GLY A 162 1.92 -6.82 0.06
CA GLY A 162 1.11 -6.98 -1.15
C GLY A 162 1.96 -6.76 -2.39
N ALA A 163 1.63 -7.44 -3.48
CA ALA A 163 2.35 -7.36 -4.73
C ALA A 163 1.38 -7.29 -5.92
N ALA A 164 1.84 -6.65 -6.98
CA ALA A 164 1.15 -6.58 -8.26
C ALA A 164 2.15 -6.79 -9.41
N VAL A 165 1.73 -7.54 -10.41
CA VAL A 165 2.42 -7.59 -11.71
C VAL A 165 1.75 -6.56 -12.62
N ILE A 166 2.54 -5.63 -13.13
CA ILE A 166 2.10 -4.60 -14.08
C ILE A 166 2.46 -5.04 -15.49
N GLY A 167 1.49 -4.97 -16.40
CA GLY A 167 1.66 -5.34 -17.80
C GLY A 167 0.66 -4.60 -18.70
N LYS A 168 0.73 -4.83 -20.01
CA LYS A 168 -0.27 -4.31 -20.95
C LYS A 168 -1.62 -4.98 -20.71
N VAL A 169 -2.68 -4.17 -20.67
CA VAL A 169 -4.06 -4.65 -20.56
C VAL A 169 -4.90 -4.29 -21.79
N SER A 170 -6.07 -4.90 -21.89
CA SER A 170 -7.06 -4.64 -22.94
C SER A 170 -7.46 -3.16 -23.04
N GLU A 171 -7.95 -2.77 -24.22
CA GLU A 171 -8.27 -1.37 -24.53
C GLU A 171 -9.31 -0.78 -23.56
N GLY A 172 -9.06 0.44 -23.09
CA GLY A 172 -9.91 1.12 -22.12
C GLY A 172 -9.63 0.77 -20.65
N ARG A 173 -8.87 -0.30 -20.37
CA ARG A 173 -8.50 -0.72 -19.01
C ARG A 173 -7.17 -0.15 -18.55
N GLY A 174 -6.83 -0.43 -17.30
CA GLY A 174 -5.54 -0.09 -16.68
C GLY A 174 -5.53 1.27 -16.02
N ILE A 175 -4.33 1.82 -15.83
CA ILE A 175 -4.13 3.10 -15.15
C ILE A 175 -4.54 4.24 -16.08
N LEU A 176 -5.63 4.92 -15.73
CA LEU A 176 -6.22 6.02 -16.49
C LEU A 176 -5.50 7.34 -16.21
N SER A 177 -5.18 7.59 -14.95
CA SER A 177 -4.46 8.77 -14.49
C SER A 177 -3.78 8.49 -13.15
N PHE A 178 -2.85 9.36 -12.78
CA PHE A 178 -2.21 9.31 -11.47
C PHE A 178 -1.78 10.70 -11.01
N GLU A 179 -1.46 10.78 -9.73
CA GLU A 179 -0.79 11.91 -9.09
C GLU A 179 0.24 11.38 -8.11
N LEU A 180 1.45 11.91 -8.15
CA LEU A 180 2.48 11.70 -7.13
C LEU A 180 2.95 13.08 -6.66
N GLY A 181 3.24 13.22 -5.37
CA GLY A 181 3.84 14.43 -4.85
C GLY A 181 4.53 14.24 -3.51
N ALA A 182 5.30 15.27 -3.14
CA ALA A 182 6.03 15.34 -1.89
C ALA A 182 6.14 16.79 -1.40
N ASP A 183 6.15 16.95 -0.08
CA ASP A 183 6.42 18.21 0.63
C ASP A 183 7.34 17.94 1.82
N GLY A 184 8.64 18.19 1.60
CA GLY A 184 9.70 17.97 2.57
C GLY A 184 9.58 18.80 3.85
N SER A 185 8.80 19.89 3.83
CA SER A 185 8.61 20.75 5.01
C SER A 185 7.87 20.03 6.15
N GLY A 186 7.12 18.97 5.83
CA GLY A 186 6.41 18.15 6.80
C GLY A 186 7.22 16.99 7.40
N GLY A 187 8.47 16.79 6.98
CA GLY A 187 9.28 15.63 7.39
C GLY A 187 9.46 15.48 8.90
N SER A 188 9.56 16.60 9.64
CA SER A 188 9.65 16.58 11.11
C SER A 188 8.39 16.07 11.82
N ASN A 189 7.28 15.89 11.11
CA ASN A 189 6.03 15.37 11.69
C ASN A 189 5.91 13.84 11.59
N LEU A 190 6.69 13.18 10.73
CA LEU A 190 6.69 11.73 10.60
C LEU A 190 8.04 11.26 10.03
N TYR A 191 8.87 10.72 10.90
CA TYR A 191 10.25 10.32 10.60
C TYR A 191 10.68 9.14 11.49
N GLN A 192 11.88 8.62 11.25
CA GLN A 192 12.51 7.61 12.10
C GLN A 192 13.66 8.24 12.88
N GLU A 193 13.64 8.11 14.20
CA GLU A 193 14.73 8.50 15.10
C GLU A 193 15.37 7.26 15.72
N GLY A 194 16.63 7.00 15.37
CA GLY A 194 17.29 5.75 15.74
C GLY A 194 16.51 4.54 15.22
N LYS A 195 15.99 3.73 16.13
CA LYS A 195 15.20 2.53 15.79
C LYS A 195 13.70 2.78 15.66
N HIS A 196 13.20 3.91 16.13
CA HIS A 196 11.76 4.09 16.33
C HIS A 196 11.16 5.13 15.39
N LEU A 197 9.95 4.86 14.93
CA LEU A 197 9.10 5.83 14.25
C LEU A 197 8.63 6.89 15.25
N VAL A 198 8.75 8.16 14.87
CA VAL A 198 8.28 9.32 15.63
C VAL A 198 7.22 10.05 14.82
N MET A 199 6.09 10.36 15.46
CA MET A 199 4.94 10.96 14.79
C MET A 199 4.29 12.09 15.59
N ASN A 200 4.12 13.24 14.94
CA ASN A 200 3.18 14.28 15.37
C ASN A 200 1.80 13.99 14.76
N GLY A 201 1.01 13.15 15.43
CA GLY A 201 -0.26 12.66 14.89
C GLY A 201 -1.25 13.75 14.50
N ARG A 202 -1.23 14.92 15.16
CA ARG A 202 -2.14 16.04 14.85
C ARG A 202 -1.84 16.65 13.48
N GLU A 203 -0.57 16.96 13.21
CA GLU A 203 -0.17 17.58 11.95
C GLU A 203 -0.24 16.58 10.79
N VAL A 204 0.12 15.32 11.05
CA VAL A 204 -0.05 14.22 10.07
C VAL A 204 -1.53 14.04 9.70
N PHE A 205 -2.44 14.02 10.68
CA PHE A 205 -3.88 13.88 10.43
C PHE A 205 -4.43 15.03 9.57
N LYS A 206 -4.09 16.28 9.89
CA LYS A 206 -4.54 17.45 9.11
C LYS A 206 -4.06 17.38 7.66
N PHE A 207 -2.79 17.04 7.47
CA PHE A 207 -2.22 16.87 6.13
C PHE A 207 -2.95 15.78 5.36
N ALA A 208 -3.09 14.59 5.95
CA ALA A 208 -3.69 13.43 5.30
C ALA A 208 -5.15 13.66 4.88
N VAL A 209 -5.99 14.22 5.76
CA VAL A 209 -7.39 14.53 5.47
C VAL A 209 -7.53 15.45 4.25
N ARG A 210 -6.68 16.48 4.17
CA ARG A 210 -6.69 17.42 3.04
C ARG A 210 -6.13 16.76 1.78
N GLN A 211 -4.91 16.24 1.85
CA GLN A 211 -4.14 15.79 0.69
C GLN A 211 -4.77 14.57 0.02
N MET A 212 -5.25 13.59 0.79
CA MET A 212 -5.89 12.40 0.21
C MET A 212 -7.22 12.77 -0.47
N GLY A 213 -8.03 13.65 0.14
CA GLY A 213 -9.27 14.12 -0.47
C GLY A 213 -9.03 14.89 -1.78
N GLU A 214 -8.04 15.78 -1.80
CA GLU A 214 -7.64 16.53 -3.01
C GLU A 214 -7.10 15.59 -4.09
N SER A 215 -6.18 14.69 -3.74
CA SER A 215 -5.54 13.78 -4.70
C SER A 215 -6.55 12.80 -5.32
N ALA A 216 -7.52 12.32 -4.55
CA ALA A 216 -8.59 11.46 -5.04
C ALA A 216 -9.47 12.15 -6.09
N ILE A 217 -9.80 13.43 -5.89
CA ILE A 217 -10.54 14.22 -6.89
C ILE A 217 -9.68 14.50 -8.12
N ASN A 218 -8.44 14.94 -7.91
CA ASN A 218 -7.54 15.30 -9.00
C ASN A 218 -7.33 14.16 -10.00
N VAL A 219 -7.19 12.91 -9.54
CA VAL A 219 -7.01 11.78 -10.45
C VAL A 219 -8.27 11.47 -11.25
N ILE A 220 -9.45 11.62 -10.66
CA ILE A 220 -10.72 11.46 -11.38
C ILE A 220 -10.88 12.53 -12.46
N GLU A 221 -10.62 13.79 -12.13
CA GLU A 221 -10.65 14.89 -13.09
C GLU A 221 -9.60 14.70 -14.21
N LYS A 222 -8.36 14.30 -13.88
CA LYS A 222 -7.32 13.99 -14.88
C LYS A 222 -7.68 12.81 -15.78
N ALA A 223 -8.47 11.87 -15.29
CA ALA A 223 -8.99 10.74 -16.09
C ALA A 223 -10.18 11.15 -16.97
N GLY A 224 -10.68 12.39 -16.85
CA GLY A 224 -11.87 12.86 -17.56
C GLY A 224 -13.17 12.23 -17.06
N LEU A 225 -13.18 11.73 -15.82
CA LEU A 225 -14.30 11.05 -15.20
C LEU A 225 -15.04 11.97 -14.22
N THR A 226 -16.28 11.62 -13.91
CA THR A 226 -17.05 12.21 -12.80
C THR A 226 -17.01 11.32 -11.56
N LYS A 227 -17.48 11.84 -10.42
CA LYS A 227 -17.51 11.08 -9.15
C LYS A 227 -18.44 9.87 -9.22
N GLU A 228 -19.53 9.99 -9.97
CA GLU A 228 -20.56 8.96 -10.15
C GLU A 228 -20.02 7.74 -10.90
N GLU A 229 -18.97 7.93 -11.71
CA GLU A 229 -18.28 6.87 -12.43
C GLU A 229 -17.29 6.09 -11.55
N VAL A 230 -17.04 6.53 -10.31
CA VAL A 230 -16.17 5.80 -9.38
C VAL A 230 -16.92 4.64 -8.74
N ASN A 231 -16.43 3.43 -8.96
CA ASN A 231 -17.01 2.21 -8.42
C ASN A 231 -16.51 1.91 -7.02
N PHE A 232 -15.22 2.15 -6.75
CA PHE A 232 -14.58 1.73 -5.50
C PHE A 232 -13.41 2.62 -5.09
N LEU A 233 -13.24 2.81 -3.78
CA LEU A 233 -12.12 3.55 -3.18
C LEU A 233 -11.28 2.61 -2.31
N ILE A 234 -9.97 2.55 -2.58
CA ILE A 234 -8.99 1.84 -1.77
C ILE A 234 -8.01 2.88 -1.18
N PRO A 235 -8.35 3.48 -0.03
CA PRO A 235 -7.44 4.41 0.61
C PRO A 235 -6.34 3.64 1.37
N HIS A 236 -5.22 4.30 1.61
CA HIS A 236 -4.26 3.86 2.61
C HIS A 236 -4.94 3.71 3.98
N GLN A 237 -4.84 2.52 4.56
CA GLN A 237 -5.49 2.07 5.79
C GLN A 237 -4.75 2.58 7.04
N ALA A 238 -4.66 3.90 7.20
CA ALA A 238 -3.94 4.52 8.33
C ALA A 238 -4.84 4.84 9.54
N ASN A 239 -6.02 5.38 9.26
CA ASN A 239 -7.00 5.77 10.27
C ASN A 239 -8.37 5.88 9.61
N ILE A 240 -9.40 5.27 10.19
CA ILE A 240 -10.75 5.26 9.60
C ILE A 240 -11.29 6.68 9.35
N ARG A 241 -10.97 7.66 10.20
CA ARG A 241 -11.42 9.05 10.02
C ARG A 241 -10.77 9.75 8.83
N ILE A 242 -9.51 9.42 8.52
CA ILE A 242 -8.81 9.93 7.32
C ILE A 242 -9.41 9.29 6.06
N MET A 243 -9.66 7.98 6.11
CA MET A 243 -10.26 7.22 5.01
C MET A 243 -11.67 7.77 4.68
N GLU A 244 -12.50 7.99 5.70
CA GLU A 244 -13.84 8.55 5.56
C GLU A 244 -13.84 9.96 4.95
N ALA A 245 -12.83 10.79 5.24
CA ALA A 245 -12.72 12.10 4.61
C ALA A 245 -12.52 12.00 3.08
N SER A 246 -11.73 11.04 2.63
CA SER A 246 -11.52 10.80 1.19
C SER A 246 -12.79 10.25 0.53
N ARG A 247 -13.47 9.29 1.19
CA ARG A 247 -14.77 8.77 0.73
C ARG A 247 -15.83 9.86 0.62
N ALA A 248 -15.96 10.69 1.65
CA ALA A 248 -16.94 11.78 1.67
C ALA A 248 -16.66 12.81 0.57
N ARG A 249 -15.39 13.09 0.26
CA ARG A 249 -15.02 13.99 -0.84
C ARG A 249 -15.44 13.45 -2.21
N LEU A 250 -15.32 12.14 -2.41
CA LEU A 250 -15.79 11.42 -3.59
C LEU A 250 -17.29 11.13 -3.58
N GLU A 251 -18.00 11.45 -2.50
CA GLU A 251 -19.45 11.21 -2.35
C GLU A 251 -19.84 9.72 -2.51
N LEU A 252 -18.90 8.81 -2.24
CA LEU A 252 -19.12 7.38 -2.36
C LEU A 252 -19.91 6.83 -1.16
N PRO A 253 -20.86 5.91 -1.37
CA PRO A 253 -21.43 5.09 -0.30
C PRO A 253 -20.37 4.38 0.56
N VAL A 254 -20.69 4.09 1.83
CA VAL A 254 -19.75 3.50 2.81
C VAL A 254 -19.24 2.13 2.34
N GLU A 255 -20.10 1.35 1.71
CA GLU A 255 -19.81 0.03 1.16
C GLU A 255 -18.88 0.05 -0.07
N LYS A 256 -18.71 1.21 -0.72
CA LYS A 256 -17.79 1.41 -1.85
C LYS A 256 -16.39 1.85 -1.42
N MET A 257 -16.06 1.73 -0.14
CA MET A 257 -14.71 1.94 0.39
C MET A 257 -14.14 0.64 0.96
N SER A 258 -12.88 0.35 0.62
CA SER A 258 -12.09 -0.70 1.26
C SER A 258 -11.89 -0.39 2.74
N LYS A 259 -12.10 -1.40 3.60
CA LYS A 259 -11.95 -1.26 5.04
C LYS A 259 -11.30 -2.49 5.62
N THR A 260 -9.97 -2.55 5.57
CA THR A 260 -9.16 -3.66 6.13
C THR A 260 -8.36 -3.23 7.36
N ILE A 261 -8.34 -1.92 7.65
CA ILE A 261 -7.71 -1.31 8.84
C ILE A 261 -8.08 -2.00 10.16
N HIS A 262 -9.32 -2.48 10.28
CA HIS A 262 -9.80 -3.15 11.47
C HIS A 262 -9.06 -4.48 11.76
N LYS A 263 -8.56 -5.15 10.71
CA LYS A 263 -7.85 -6.44 10.78
C LYS A 263 -6.33 -6.31 10.81
N TYR A 264 -5.80 -5.26 10.18
CA TYR A 264 -4.36 -5.17 9.88
C TYR A 264 -3.66 -3.97 10.49
N GLY A 265 -4.41 -3.00 11.02
CA GLY A 265 -3.83 -1.70 11.34
C GLY A 265 -3.24 -1.02 10.10
N ASN A 266 -2.25 -0.17 10.34
CA ASN A 266 -1.48 0.49 9.30
C ASN A 266 -0.26 -0.36 8.93
N THR A 267 -0.23 -0.88 7.70
CA THR A 267 0.89 -1.68 7.15
C THR A 267 1.72 -0.90 6.12
N SER A 268 1.73 0.43 6.20
CA SER A 268 2.44 1.38 5.32
C SER A 268 2.30 1.00 3.83
N ALA A 269 3.38 0.72 3.11
CA ALA A 269 3.36 0.45 1.67
C ALA A 269 2.55 -0.80 1.29
N ALA A 270 2.40 -1.76 2.20
CA ALA A 270 1.60 -2.96 1.97
C ALA A 270 0.09 -2.73 2.08
N SER A 271 -0.33 -1.58 2.61
CA SER A 271 -1.71 -1.30 2.98
C SER A 271 -2.69 -1.36 1.80
N ILE A 272 -2.42 -0.60 0.74
CA ILE A 272 -3.27 -0.56 -0.46
C ILE A 272 -3.28 -1.92 -1.19
N PRO A 273 -2.13 -2.57 -1.48
CA PRO A 273 -2.17 -3.84 -2.21
C PRO A 273 -2.78 -4.99 -1.40
N ILE A 274 -2.63 -5.03 -0.07
CA ILE A 274 -3.35 -6.01 0.77
C ILE A 274 -4.86 -5.81 0.64
N SER A 275 -5.34 -4.57 0.74
CA SER A 275 -6.75 -4.22 0.58
C SER A 275 -7.27 -4.58 -0.82
N LEU A 276 -6.53 -4.24 -1.87
CA LEU A 276 -6.90 -4.55 -3.25
C LEU A 276 -7.11 -6.06 -3.45
N VAL A 277 -6.17 -6.87 -2.98
CA VAL A 277 -6.29 -8.33 -3.08
C VAL A 277 -7.54 -8.81 -2.36
N GLU A 278 -7.79 -8.31 -1.16
CA GLU A 278 -8.92 -8.73 -0.34
C GLU A 278 -10.26 -8.38 -0.99
N ASP A 279 -10.42 -7.15 -1.48
CA ASP A 279 -11.66 -6.70 -2.11
C ASP A 279 -11.91 -7.37 -3.47
N VAL A 280 -10.86 -7.75 -4.21
CA VAL A 280 -10.98 -8.55 -5.44
C VAL A 280 -11.37 -9.99 -5.12
N GLU A 281 -10.71 -10.64 -4.16
CA GLU A 281 -11.04 -12.01 -3.70
C GLU A 281 -12.47 -12.12 -3.15
N GLU A 282 -12.96 -11.08 -2.48
CA GLU A 282 -14.34 -11.00 -1.97
C GLU A 282 -15.37 -10.60 -3.05
N GLY A 283 -14.95 -10.32 -4.28
CA GLY A 283 -15.84 -9.96 -5.40
C GLY A 283 -16.47 -8.57 -5.28
N ARG A 284 -15.90 -7.70 -4.44
CA ARG A 284 -16.33 -6.30 -4.26
C ARG A 284 -15.87 -5.40 -5.40
N ILE A 285 -14.76 -5.76 -6.04
CA ILE A 285 -14.24 -5.14 -7.27
C ILE A 285 -14.42 -6.12 -8.42
N LYS A 286 -14.98 -5.63 -9.53
CA LYS A 286 -15.29 -6.41 -10.73
C LYS A 286 -14.56 -5.85 -11.94
N GLU A 287 -14.48 -6.66 -12.99
CA GLU A 287 -14.00 -6.19 -14.30
C GLU A 287 -14.71 -4.90 -14.71
N ASP A 288 -13.92 -3.98 -15.26
CA ASP A 288 -14.32 -2.64 -15.73
C ASP A 288 -14.77 -1.64 -14.64
N ASP A 289 -14.71 -1.99 -13.35
CA ASP A 289 -14.89 -1.03 -12.26
C ASP A 289 -13.78 0.04 -12.28
N VAL A 290 -14.15 1.30 -12.06
CA VAL A 290 -13.20 2.38 -11.78
C VAL A 290 -12.85 2.37 -10.30
N VAL A 291 -11.60 2.04 -10.02
CA VAL A 291 -11.01 1.97 -8.69
C VAL A 291 -10.08 3.17 -8.47
N VAL A 292 -10.29 3.90 -7.38
CA VAL A 292 -9.38 4.97 -6.92
C VAL A 292 -8.53 4.43 -5.78
N MET A 293 -7.21 4.49 -5.95
CA MET A 293 -6.24 4.27 -4.87
C MET A 293 -5.68 5.62 -4.43
N VAL A 294 -5.56 5.85 -3.12
CA VAL A 294 -5.01 7.11 -2.60
C VAL A 294 -4.34 6.91 -1.25
N GLY A 295 -3.23 7.61 -1.01
CA GLY A 295 -2.52 7.52 0.26
C GLY A 295 -1.45 8.59 0.44
N PHE A 296 -0.91 8.64 1.64
CA PHE A 296 0.13 9.56 2.07
C PHE A 296 1.15 8.82 2.93
N GLY A 297 2.36 9.37 3.09
CA GLY A 297 3.39 8.81 3.95
C GLY A 297 4.33 9.87 4.52
N GLY A 298 5.29 9.43 5.34
CA GLY A 298 6.38 10.26 5.84
C GLY A 298 7.23 10.85 4.70
N GLY A 299 7.78 12.05 4.92
CA GLY A 299 8.44 12.84 3.87
C GLY A 299 8.12 14.32 3.93
N LEU A 300 6.86 14.79 3.80
CA LEU A 300 5.66 13.99 3.52
C LEU A 300 5.52 13.66 2.03
N THR A 301 4.99 12.48 1.72
CA THR A 301 4.71 12.01 0.36
C THR A 301 3.23 11.71 0.19
N TRP A 302 2.72 11.72 -1.04
CA TRP A 302 1.38 11.23 -1.38
C TRP A 302 1.33 10.65 -2.79
N GLY A 303 0.33 9.82 -3.02
CA GLY A 303 0.01 9.30 -4.34
C GLY A 303 -1.47 9.02 -4.49
N ALA A 304 -1.96 9.10 -5.72
CA ALA A 304 -3.28 8.64 -6.11
C ALA A 304 -3.25 8.05 -7.52
N ILE A 305 -4.12 7.08 -7.78
CA ILE A 305 -4.25 6.39 -9.07
C ILE A 305 -5.73 6.17 -9.33
N ALA A 306 -6.21 6.57 -10.51
CA ALA A 306 -7.49 6.11 -11.04
C ALA A 306 -7.23 4.98 -12.04
N MET A 307 -7.84 3.82 -11.80
CA MET A 307 -7.63 2.61 -12.59
C MET A 307 -8.96 2.01 -13.00
N ARG A 308 -9.09 1.59 -14.25
CA ARG A 308 -10.17 0.68 -14.66
C ARG A 308 -9.69 -0.75 -14.53
N TRP A 309 -10.35 -1.52 -13.65
CA TRP A 309 -9.92 -2.86 -13.27
C TRP A 309 -10.12 -3.88 -14.40
N GLY A 310 -9.19 -4.82 -14.53
CA GLY A 310 -9.25 -5.93 -15.49
C GLY A 310 -8.00 -6.06 -16.36
N LYS A 311 -7.81 -7.28 -16.88
CA LYS A 311 -6.69 -7.65 -17.77
C LYS A 311 -6.95 -7.24 -19.23
#